data_AF-A0A2V5J8E8-F1
#
_entry.id   AF-A0A2V5J8E8-F1
#
_cell.length_a   1.000
_cell.length_b   1.000
_cell.length_c   1.000
_cell.angle_alpha   90.00
_cell.angle_beta   90.00
_cell.angle_gamma   90.00
#
_symmetry.space_group_name_H-M   'P 1'
#
loop_
_entity.id
_entity.type
_entity.pdbx_description
1 polymer ?
#
loop_
_entity_poly.entity_id
_entity_poly.type
_entity_poly.pdbx_seq_one_letter_code
_entity_poly.pdbx_strand_id
1 'polypeptide(L)'
;MLDAAVWLLLALLLMALIFAILGMLVGLLCALVTTSTKLFSYAGTDLWEGLENYCERANRPHLLTLISLVAKFQTPDSERASQLDYLHKKKALMAEASALVQRHARLAEQTDEARQTPKDSGPRSTHDQSMHQNQLMQKSHTVSVEIRKNWQKIQALSDEYPVTGAWIRADLRMSKKLEPHGKEAQACRLRGGCCRFADCDCCGNPRAWKGGVSKDWPEIYMYAHCTRECSCCQRRERCLFGGDDNGSDLSRKGELIESP
;
A
#
# COMPACT_ATOMS: atom_id res chain seq x y z
N MET A 1 -67.11 -45.09 -1.74
CA MET A 1 -65.88 -45.45 -2.47
C MET A 1 -65.56 -44.46 -3.59
N LEU A 2 -66.54 -44.04 -4.41
CA LEU A 2 -66.32 -43.08 -5.50
C LEU A 2 -65.76 -41.73 -5.02
N ASP A 3 -66.30 -41.20 -3.92
CA ASP A 3 -65.91 -39.89 -3.38
C ASP A 3 -64.45 -39.87 -2.89
N ALA A 4 -64.05 -40.86 -2.10
CA ALA A 4 -62.65 -41.01 -1.65
C ALA A 4 -61.66 -41.19 -2.82
N ALA A 5 -62.07 -41.87 -3.90
CA ALA A 5 -61.24 -42.04 -5.09
C ALA A 5 -61.08 -40.71 -5.86
N VAL A 6 -62.13 -39.90 -5.95
CA VAL A 6 -62.07 -38.57 -6.59
C VAL A 6 -61.16 -37.63 -5.80
N TRP A 7 -61.26 -37.61 -4.47
CA TRP A 7 -60.38 -36.80 -3.61
C TRP A 7 -58.91 -37.22 -3.71
N LEU A 8 -58.63 -38.53 -3.74
CA LEU A 8 -57.28 -39.05 -3.92
C LEU A 8 -56.70 -38.62 -5.28
N LEU A 9 -57.50 -38.71 -6.34
CA LEU A 9 -57.07 -38.38 -7.69
C LEU A 9 -56.83 -36.87 -7.85
N LEU A 10 -57.66 -36.04 -7.21
CA LEU A 10 -57.48 -34.59 -7.14
C LEU A 10 -56.19 -34.21 -6.39
N ALA A 11 -55.93 -34.87 -5.26
CA ALA A 11 -54.70 -34.67 -4.48
C ALA A 11 -53.44 -35.06 -5.26
N LEU A 12 -53.47 -36.20 -5.98
CA LEU A 12 -52.35 -36.64 -6.80
C LEU A 12 -52.08 -35.68 -7.98
N LEU A 13 -53.12 -35.19 -8.64
CA LEU A 13 -53.00 -34.16 -9.69
C LEU A 13 -52.40 -32.87 -9.15
N LEU A 14 -52.84 -32.42 -7.97
CA LEU A 14 -52.33 -31.19 -7.35
C LEU A 14 -50.84 -31.33 -6.99
N MET A 15 -50.44 -32.47 -6.42
CA MET A 15 -49.03 -32.75 -6.11
C MET A 15 -48.17 -32.80 -7.38
N ALA A 16 -48.63 -33.49 -8.43
CA ALA A 16 -47.91 -33.55 -9.71
C ALA A 16 -47.71 -32.16 -10.32
N LEU A 17 -48.72 -31.29 -10.22
CA LEU A 17 -48.67 -29.92 -10.73
C LEU A 17 -47.69 -29.05 -9.92
N ILE A 18 -47.66 -29.19 -8.59
CA ILE A 18 -46.69 -28.52 -7.73
C ILE A 18 -45.25 -28.94 -8.08
N PHE A 19 -45.00 -30.25 -8.24
CA PHE A 19 -43.67 -30.74 -8.61
C PHE A 19 -43.23 -30.27 -9.99
N ALA A 20 -44.14 -30.21 -10.96
CA ALA A 20 -43.85 -29.66 -12.29
C ALA A 20 -43.47 -28.17 -12.23
N ILE A 21 -44.21 -27.36 -11.45
CA ILE A 21 -43.90 -25.94 -11.25
C ILE A 21 -42.55 -25.77 -10.57
N LEU A 22 -42.26 -26.53 -9.50
CA LEU A 22 -40.98 -26.48 -8.81
C LEU A 22 -39.82 -26.87 -9.74
N GLY A 23 -40.00 -27.93 -10.54
CA GLY A 23 -39.02 -28.36 -11.54
C GLY A 23 -38.73 -27.27 -12.58
N MET A 24 -39.78 -26.60 -13.09
CA MET A 24 -39.63 -25.48 -14.02
C MET A 24 -38.93 -24.29 -13.38
N LEU A 25 -39.24 -23.95 -12.13
CA LEU A 25 -38.59 -22.86 -11.39
C LEU A 25 -37.10 -23.13 -11.16
N VAL A 26 -36.75 -24.36 -10.76
CA VAL A 26 -35.34 -24.76 -10.59
C VAL A 26 -34.61 -24.74 -11.93
N GLY A 27 -35.23 -25.26 -13.00
CA GLY A 27 -34.68 -25.21 -14.35
C GLY A 27 -34.43 -23.77 -14.83
N LEU A 28 -35.39 -22.87 -14.60
CA LEU A 28 -35.28 -21.44 -14.93
C LEU A 28 -34.15 -20.77 -14.13
N LEU A 29 -34.05 -21.05 -12.83
CA LEU A 29 -32.97 -20.53 -11.97
C LEU A 29 -31.60 -21.00 -12.47
N CYS A 30 -31.45 -22.30 -12.76
CA CYS A 30 -30.22 -22.83 -13.34
C CYS A 30 -29.89 -22.17 -14.68
N ALA A 31 -30.88 -22.01 -15.56
CA ALA A 31 -30.68 -21.35 -16.86
C ALA A 31 -30.24 -19.89 -16.69
N LEU A 32 -30.86 -19.14 -15.76
CA LEU A 32 -30.50 -17.75 -15.43
C LEU A 32 -29.09 -17.65 -14.84
N VAL A 33 -28.72 -18.53 -13.92
CA VAL A 33 -27.37 -18.57 -13.34
C VAL A 33 -26.34 -18.90 -14.41
N THR A 34 -26.63 -19.85 -15.30
CA THR A 34 -25.70 -20.28 -16.36
C THR A 34 -25.55 -19.21 -17.45
N THR A 35 -26.65 -18.58 -17.86
CA THR A 35 -26.62 -17.48 -18.84
C THR A 35 -25.96 -16.25 -18.27
N SER A 36 -26.24 -15.88 -17.02
CA SER A 36 -25.54 -14.77 -16.37
C SER A 36 -24.04 -15.08 -16.23
N THR A 37 -23.62 -16.23 -15.70
CA THR A 37 -22.18 -16.57 -15.64
C THR A 37 -21.51 -16.55 -17.01
N LYS A 38 -22.17 -17.05 -18.07
CA LYS A 38 -21.64 -16.96 -19.44
C LYS A 38 -21.58 -15.53 -19.96
N LEU A 39 -22.64 -14.74 -19.81
CA LEU A 39 -22.66 -13.32 -20.19
C LEU A 39 -21.62 -12.51 -19.41
N PHE A 40 -21.42 -12.79 -18.12
CA PHE A 40 -20.38 -12.16 -17.31
C PHE A 40 -18.98 -12.61 -17.75
N SER A 41 -18.79 -13.88 -18.12
CA SER A 41 -17.52 -14.34 -18.70
C SER A 41 -17.22 -13.67 -20.05
N TYR A 42 -18.25 -13.38 -20.84
CA TYR A 42 -18.15 -12.70 -22.14
C TYR A 42 -17.98 -11.18 -22.02
N ALA A 43 -18.63 -10.56 -21.03
CA ALA A 43 -18.54 -9.13 -20.73
C ALA A 43 -17.22 -8.76 -20.04
N GLY A 44 -16.46 -9.76 -19.56
CA GLY A 44 -15.09 -9.62 -19.13
C GLY A 44 -14.86 -8.70 -17.93
N THR A 45 -13.59 -8.37 -17.72
CA THR A 45 -13.07 -7.44 -16.72
C THR A 45 -13.60 -6.01 -16.89
N ASP A 46 -14.06 -5.66 -18.09
CA ASP A 46 -14.52 -4.32 -18.48
C ASP A 46 -15.86 -3.92 -17.84
N LEU A 47 -16.78 -4.88 -17.66
CA LEU A 47 -18.07 -4.59 -17.02
C LEU A 47 -17.89 -4.16 -15.55
N TRP A 48 -17.08 -4.90 -14.81
CA TRP A 48 -16.80 -4.60 -13.40
C TRP A 48 -16.08 -3.27 -13.26
N GLU A 49 -15.12 -2.99 -14.13
CA GLU A 49 -14.43 -1.71 -14.15
C GLU A 49 -15.38 -0.54 -14.43
N GLY A 50 -16.27 -0.68 -15.42
CA GLY A 50 -17.27 0.33 -15.74
C GLY A 50 -18.21 0.62 -14.56
N LEU A 51 -18.67 -0.42 -13.87
CA LEU A 51 -19.53 -0.30 -12.69
C LEU A 51 -18.80 0.34 -11.49
N GLU A 52 -17.54 -0.03 -11.26
CA GLU A 52 -16.70 0.59 -10.23
C GLU A 52 -16.51 2.09 -10.52
N ASN A 53 -16.15 2.44 -11.76
CA ASN A 53 -15.95 3.82 -12.20
C ASN A 53 -17.24 4.64 -12.13
N TYR A 54 -18.40 4.03 -12.39
CA TYR A 54 -19.69 4.68 -12.17
C TYR A 54 -19.94 4.96 -10.68
N CYS A 55 -19.73 3.97 -9.81
CA CYS A 55 -19.99 4.13 -8.38
C CYS A 55 -19.03 5.13 -7.72
N GLU A 56 -17.79 5.20 -8.18
CA GLU A 56 -16.81 6.20 -7.75
C GLU A 56 -17.26 7.62 -8.16
N ARG A 57 -17.64 7.83 -9.43
CA ARG A 57 -18.17 9.12 -9.91
C ARG A 57 -19.48 9.54 -9.24
N ALA A 58 -20.36 8.60 -8.97
CA ALA A 58 -21.64 8.85 -8.31
C ALA A 58 -21.53 8.96 -6.77
N ASN A 59 -20.32 8.90 -6.21
CA ASN A 59 -20.04 8.94 -4.77
C ASN A 59 -20.87 7.92 -3.97
N ARG A 60 -20.90 6.66 -4.42
CA ARG A 60 -21.62 5.55 -3.79
C ARG A 60 -20.63 4.54 -3.16
N PRO A 61 -20.01 4.86 -2.00
CA PRO A 61 -18.91 4.07 -1.45
C PRO A 61 -19.31 2.65 -1.01
N HIS A 62 -20.52 2.47 -0.49
CA HIS A 62 -21.03 1.15 -0.12
C HIS A 62 -21.21 0.25 -1.34
N LEU A 63 -21.85 0.77 -2.39
CA LEU A 63 -22.08 0.03 -3.62
C LEU A 63 -20.76 -0.29 -4.33
N LEU A 64 -19.82 0.67 -4.37
CA LEU A 64 -18.47 0.45 -4.88
C LEU A 64 -17.77 -0.71 -4.13
N THR A 65 -17.90 -0.76 -2.81
CA THR A 65 -17.30 -1.83 -1.99
C THR A 65 -17.87 -3.20 -2.35
N LEU A 66 -19.19 -3.31 -2.48
CA LEU A 66 -19.86 -4.56 -2.86
C LEU A 66 -19.44 -5.01 -4.27
N ILE A 67 -19.44 -4.10 -5.24
CA ILE A 67 -19.07 -4.39 -6.63
C ILE A 67 -17.61 -4.85 -6.71
N SER A 68 -16.69 -4.17 -6.00
CA SER A 68 -15.29 -4.61 -5.93
C SER A 68 -15.11 -5.96 -5.28
N LEU A 69 -15.91 -6.32 -4.28
CA LEU A 69 -15.87 -7.66 -3.67
C LEU A 69 -16.31 -8.74 -4.66
N VAL A 70 -17.41 -8.50 -5.39
CA VAL A 70 -17.90 -9.44 -6.40
C VAL A 70 -16.88 -9.59 -7.53
N ALA A 71 -16.30 -8.49 -8.02
CA ALA A 71 -15.27 -8.51 -9.06
C ALA A 71 -14.04 -9.35 -8.65
N LYS A 72 -13.60 -9.24 -7.37
CA LYS A 72 -12.51 -10.07 -6.84
C LYS A 72 -12.87 -11.54 -6.72
N PHE A 73 -14.09 -11.84 -6.27
CA PHE A 73 -14.57 -13.21 -6.13
C PHE A 73 -14.71 -13.92 -7.47
N GLN A 74 -15.09 -13.19 -8.52
CA GLN A 74 -15.22 -13.72 -9.87
C GLN A 74 -13.89 -13.75 -10.66
N THR A 75 -12.80 -13.24 -10.10
CA THR A 75 -11.48 -13.30 -10.77
C THR A 75 -11.01 -14.76 -10.81
N PRO A 76 -10.73 -15.34 -12.00
CA PRO A 76 -10.19 -16.70 -12.12
C PRO A 76 -8.91 -16.89 -11.31
N ASP A 77 -8.67 -18.09 -10.78
CA ASP A 77 -7.52 -18.35 -9.90
C ASP A 77 -6.16 -18.06 -10.56
N SER A 78 -6.01 -18.35 -11.85
CA SER A 78 -4.80 -18.05 -12.62
C SER A 78 -4.54 -16.53 -12.73
N GLU A 79 -5.59 -15.76 -12.99
CA GLU A 79 -5.52 -14.29 -13.07
C GLU A 79 -5.29 -13.69 -11.68
N ARG A 80 -5.97 -14.22 -10.66
CA ARG A 80 -5.79 -13.82 -9.26
C ARG A 80 -4.34 -14.04 -8.81
N ALA A 81 -3.75 -15.19 -9.12
CA ALA A 81 -2.36 -15.47 -8.78
C ALA A 81 -1.39 -14.46 -9.41
N SER A 82 -1.58 -14.15 -10.69
CA SER A 82 -0.79 -13.14 -11.41
C SER A 82 -0.95 -11.73 -10.79
N GLN A 83 -2.18 -11.31 -10.50
CA GLN A 83 -2.45 -10.01 -9.87
C GLN A 83 -1.84 -9.94 -8.45
N LEU A 84 -1.88 -11.02 -7.66
CA LEU A 84 -1.26 -11.06 -6.34
C LEU A 84 0.26 -11.02 -6.40
N ASP A 85 0.88 -11.72 -7.35
CA ASP A 85 2.33 -11.66 -7.58
C ASP A 85 2.79 -10.25 -7.95
N TYR A 86 2.08 -9.60 -8.88
CA TYR A 86 2.29 -8.17 -9.19
C TYR A 86 2.22 -7.30 -7.94
N LEU A 87 1.16 -7.43 -7.14
CA LEU A 87 0.97 -6.62 -5.94
C LEU A 87 2.08 -6.85 -4.91
N HIS A 88 2.55 -8.09 -4.77
CA HIS A 88 3.65 -8.44 -3.89
C HIS A 88 4.97 -7.80 -4.36
N LYS A 89 5.30 -7.94 -5.65
CA LYS A 89 6.49 -7.33 -6.27
C LYS A 89 6.45 -5.81 -6.19
N LYS A 90 5.32 -5.18 -6.52
CA LYS A 90 5.10 -3.73 -6.41
C LYS A 90 5.32 -3.26 -4.99
N LYS A 91 4.74 -3.94 -4.00
CA LYS A 91 4.90 -3.58 -2.58
C LYS A 91 6.35 -3.68 -2.11
N ALA A 92 7.08 -4.71 -2.55
CA ALA A 92 8.50 -4.86 -2.23
C ALA A 92 9.34 -3.73 -2.84
N LEU A 93 9.11 -3.38 -4.10
CA LEU A 93 9.80 -2.27 -4.77
C LEU A 93 9.48 -0.93 -4.13
N MET A 94 8.23 -0.68 -3.76
CA MET A 94 7.82 0.54 -3.04
C MET A 94 8.42 0.64 -1.62
N ALA A 95 8.66 -0.49 -0.96
CA ALA A 95 9.37 -0.50 0.33
C ALA A 95 10.86 -0.19 0.17
N GLU A 96 11.52 -0.77 -0.85
CA GLU A 96 12.91 -0.46 -1.21
C GLU A 96 13.07 1.03 -1.57
N ALA A 97 12.18 1.54 -2.42
CA ALA A 97 12.05 2.97 -2.76
C ALA A 97 12.03 3.86 -1.52
N SER A 98 11.12 3.58 -0.58
CA SER A 98 10.93 4.38 0.63
C SER A 98 12.17 4.36 1.53
N ALA A 99 12.85 3.22 1.64
CA ALA A 99 14.10 3.11 2.38
C ALA A 99 15.23 3.95 1.73
N LEU A 100 15.35 3.92 0.41
CA LEU A 100 16.34 4.70 -0.32
C LEU A 100 16.12 6.20 -0.20
N VAL A 101 14.86 6.67 -0.30
CA VAL A 101 14.51 8.08 -0.10
C VAL A 101 14.90 8.54 1.30
N GLN A 102 14.67 7.73 2.33
CA GLN A 102 15.06 8.06 3.69
C GLN A 102 16.56 8.11 3.89
N ARG A 103 17.28 7.14 3.31
CA ARG A 103 18.74 7.13 3.34
C ARG A 103 19.30 8.39 2.70
N HIS A 104 18.73 8.81 1.57
CA HIS A 104 19.13 10.06 0.91
C HIS A 104 18.80 11.29 1.76
N ALA A 105 17.60 11.37 2.35
CA ALA A 105 17.23 12.48 3.23
C ALA A 105 18.18 12.61 4.42
N ARG A 106 18.63 11.48 5.01
CA ARG A 106 19.63 11.49 6.08
C ARG A 106 21.00 11.97 5.59
N LEU A 107 21.46 11.51 4.43
CA LEU A 107 22.74 11.97 3.86
C LEU A 107 22.72 13.49 3.60
N ALA A 108 21.57 14.02 3.18
CA ALA A 108 21.37 15.47 3.04
C ALA A 108 21.46 16.19 4.39
N GLU A 109 20.83 15.68 5.45
CA GLU A 109 20.97 16.23 6.81
C GLU A 109 22.42 16.21 7.30
N GLN A 110 23.14 15.10 7.14
CA GLN A 110 24.56 15.00 7.50
C GLN A 110 25.43 15.99 6.70
N THR A 111 25.08 16.23 5.44
CA THR A 111 25.76 17.21 4.60
C THR A 111 25.47 18.64 5.09
N ASP A 112 24.23 18.94 5.48
CA ASP A 112 23.84 20.24 6.05
C ASP A 112 24.55 20.47 7.40
N GLU A 113 24.61 19.46 8.28
CA GLU A 113 25.33 19.49 9.56
C GLU A 113 26.83 19.72 9.37
N ALA A 114 27.45 18.99 8.43
CA ALA A 114 28.87 19.13 8.10
C ALA A 114 29.23 20.50 7.48
N ARG A 115 28.25 21.23 6.94
CA ARG A 115 28.40 22.62 6.45
C ARG A 115 28.28 23.65 7.57
N GLN A 116 27.51 23.35 8.62
CA GLN A 116 27.26 24.25 9.75
C GLN A 116 28.31 24.13 10.87
N THR A 117 29.16 23.10 10.84
CA THR A 117 30.22 22.93 11.84
C THR A 117 31.26 24.07 11.75
N PRO A 118 31.54 24.83 12.82
CA PRO A 118 32.44 25.97 12.80
C PRO A 118 33.86 25.61 12.34
N LYS A 119 34.50 26.48 11.54
CA LYS A 119 35.86 26.32 11.01
C LYS A 119 36.99 26.49 12.05
N ASP A 120 36.69 26.41 13.34
CA ASP A 120 37.62 26.80 14.41
C ASP A 120 38.65 25.72 14.79
N SER A 121 38.61 24.54 14.16
CA SER A 121 39.65 23.52 14.32
C SER A 121 40.79 23.76 13.31
N GLY A 122 42.04 23.77 13.81
CA GLY A 122 43.24 24.18 13.07
C GLY A 122 43.58 23.39 11.79
N PRO A 123 44.71 23.67 11.13
CA PRO A 123 45.01 23.30 9.73
C PRO A 123 45.02 21.79 9.40
N ARG A 124 44.95 20.89 10.40
CA ARG A 124 44.74 19.44 10.19
C ARG A 124 43.27 19.05 10.01
N SER A 125 42.30 19.85 10.46
CA SER A 125 40.87 19.47 10.41
C SER A 125 40.22 19.69 9.05
N THR A 126 40.80 20.54 8.19
CA THR A 126 40.21 20.92 6.90
C THR A 126 40.29 19.80 5.86
N HIS A 127 41.37 19.01 5.87
CA HIS A 127 41.53 17.85 5.00
C HIS A 127 40.56 16.72 5.37
N ASP A 128 40.44 16.40 6.66
CA ASP A 128 39.54 15.34 7.13
C ASP A 128 38.06 15.73 6.94
N GLN A 129 37.71 17.00 7.13
CA GLN A 129 36.38 17.51 6.84
C GLN A 129 36.06 17.47 5.34
N SER A 130 37.03 17.81 4.47
CA SER A 130 36.88 17.68 3.01
C SER A 130 36.71 16.23 2.57
N MET A 131 37.51 15.31 3.11
CA MET A 131 37.40 13.88 2.85
C MET A 131 36.03 13.33 3.29
N HIS A 132 35.55 13.75 4.46
CA HIS A 132 34.23 13.36 4.97
C HIS A 132 33.10 13.89 4.07
N GLN A 133 33.17 15.15 3.63
CA GLN A 133 32.19 15.73 2.70
C GLN A 133 32.19 15.02 1.34
N ASN A 134 33.36 14.69 0.80
CA ASN A 134 33.48 13.93 -0.45
C ASN A 134 32.85 12.53 -0.32
N GLN A 135 33.06 11.85 0.82
CA GLN A 135 32.41 10.57 1.10
C GLN A 135 30.88 10.69 1.20
N LEU A 136 30.36 11.74 1.85
CA LEU A 136 28.92 11.98 1.93
C LEU A 136 28.32 12.24 0.55
N MET A 137 28.97 13.07 -0.28
CA MET A 137 28.52 13.31 -1.66
C MET A 137 28.54 12.04 -2.51
N GLN A 138 29.59 11.22 -2.42
CA GLN A 138 29.66 9.96 -3.16
C GLN A 138 28.55 9.00 -2.72
N LYS A 139 28.28 8.87 -1.41
CA LYS A 139 27.16 8.07 -0.89
C LYS A 139 25.81 8.59 -1.40
N SER A 140 25.61 9.90 -1.39
CA SER A 140 24.37 10.54 -1.87
C SER A 140 24.13 10.28 -3.36
N HIS A 141 25.20 10.36 -4.18
CA HIS A 141 25.16 10.02 -5.59
C HIS A 141 24.80 8.54 -5.80
N THR A 142 25.43 7.62 -5.07
CA THR A 142 25.12 6.18 -5.16
C THR A 142 23.66 5.89 -4.84
N VAL A 143 23.13 6.45 -3.76
CA VAL A 143 21.70 6.28 -3.39
C VAL A 143 20.79 6.86 -4.47
N SER A 144 21.13 8.00 -5.06
CA SER A 144 20.36 8.59 -6.17
C SER A 144 20.30 7.66 -7.39
N VAL A 145 21.40 6.99 -7.73
CA VAL A 145 21.44 5.99 -8.81
C VAL A 145 20.59 4.77 -8.46
N GLU A 146 20.64 4.30 -7.21
CA GLU A 146 19.81 3.19 -6.72
C GLU A 146 18.32 3.51 -6.82
N ILE A 147 17.90 4.73 -6.46
CA ILE A 147 16.50 5.16 -6.60
C ILE A 147 16.06 5.11 -8.06
N ARG A 148 16.87 5.64 -8.98
CA ARG A 148 16.57 5.60 -10.41
C ARG A 148 16.43 4.16 -10.94
N LYS A 149 17.31 3.25 -10.51
CA LYS A 149 17.22 1.82 -10.86
C LYS A 149 15.96 1.18 -10.29
N ASN A 150 15.61 1.46 -9.03
CA ASN A 150 14.39 0.95 -8.42
C ASN A 150 13.15 1.47 -9.17
N TRP A 151 13.15 2.74 -9.58
CA TRP A 151 12.07 3.30 -10.40
C TRP A 151 11.92 2.59 -11.74
N GLN A 152 13.03 2.31 -12.44
CA GLN A 152 13.01 1.52 -13.67
C GLN A 152 12.43 0.12 -13.46
N LYS A 153 12.70 -0.52 -12.31
CA LYS A 153 12.06 -1.81 -11.97
C LYS A 153 10.55 -1.68 -11.78
N ILE A 154 10.07 -0.60 -11.18
CA ILE A 154 8.63 -0.36 -11.01
C ILE A 154 7.96 -0.11 -12.37
N GLN A 155 8.59 0.67 -13.25
CA GLN A 155 8.12 0.87 -14.62
C GLN A 155 8.06 -0.46 -15.38
N ALA A 156 9.15 -1.22 -15.39
CA ALA A 156 9.19 -2.53 -16.03
C ALA A 156 8.13 -3.51 -15.48
N LEU A 157 7.88 -3.49 -14.16
CA LEU A 157 6.81 -4.28 -13.54
C LEU A 157 5.42 -3.83 -14.01
N SER A 158 5.22 -2.53 -14.23
CA SER A 158 3.98 -1.99 -14.77
C SER A 158 3.80 -2.29 -16.26
N ASP A 159 4.88 -2.49 -17.00
CA ASP A 159 4.84 -2.86 -18.43
C ASP A 159 4.64 -4.38 -18.62
N GLU A 160 5.21 -5.19 -17.71
CA GLU A 160 5.10 -6.66 -17.72
C GLU A 160 3.69 -7.15 -17.37
N TYR A 161 3.02 -6.48 -16.44
CA TYR A 161 1.68 -6.85 -15.99
C TYR A 161 0.66 -5.88 -16.56
N PRO A 162 -0.43 -6.38 -17.18
CA PRO A 162 -1.55 -5.50 -17.48
C PRO A 162 -2.01 -4.88 -16.16
N VAL A 163 -1.95 -3.55 -16.05
CA VAL A 163 -2.36 -2.79 -14.85
C VAL A 163 -3.89 -2.73 -14.79
N THR A 164 -4.52 -3.88 -14.91
CA THR A 164 -5.96 -4.08 -14.97
C THR A 164 -6.33 -5.25 -14.07
N GLY A 165 -7.57 -5.28 -13.61
CA GLY A 165 -8.07 -6.36 -12.76
C GLY A 165 -8.46 -5.92 -11.36
N ALA A 166 -9.41 -6.68 -10.79
CA ALA A 166 -10.13 -6.29 -9.58
C ALA A 166 -9.23 -6.13 -8.35
N TRP A 167 -8.16 -6.92 -8.23
CA TRP A 167 -7.23 -6.81 -7.09
C TRP A 167 -6.31 -5.61 -7.22
N ILE A 168 -5.80 -5.34 -8.42
CA ILE A 168 -4.94 -4.18 -8.71
C ILE A 168 -5.73 -2.88 -8.56
N ARG A 169 -6.94 -2.79 -9.12
CA ARG A 169 -7.82 -1.62 -8.95
C ARG A 169 -8.19 -1.36 -7.49
N ALA A 170 -8.42 -2.41 -6.71
CA ALA A 170 -8.67 -2.27 -5.28
C ALA A 170 -7.43 -1.76 -4.51
N ASP A 171 -6.22 -2.21 -4.84
CA ASP A 171 -4.99 -1.67 -4.26
C ASP A 171 -4.82 -0.19 -4.59
N LEU A 172 -5.03 0.20 -5.86
CA LEU A 172 -4.98 1.59 -6.32
C LEU A 172 -5.98 2.49 -5.60
N ARG A 173 -7.22 2.03 -5.39
CA ARG A 173 -8.22 2.79 -4.62
C ARG A 173 -7.82 2.92 -3.16
N MET A 174 -7.26 1.86 -2.56
CA MET A 174 -6.74 1.94 -1.20
C MET A 174 -5.55 2.90 -1.11
N SER A 175 -4.64 2.92 -2.08
CA SER A 175 -3.52 3.87 -2.10
C SER A 175 -3.95 5.32 -2.35
N LYS A 176 -5.10 5.57 -2.97
CA LYS A 176 -5.67 6.93 -3.10
C LYS A 176 -6.37 7.38 -1.81
N LYS A 177 -7.11 6.50 -1.15
CA LYS A 177 -7.88 6.81 0.08
C LYS A 177 -7.00 6.95 1.31
N LEU A 178 -5.96 6.13 1.38
CA LEU A 178 -4.89 6.38 2.31
C LEU A 178 -4.06 7.46 1.64
N GLU A 179 -4.27 8.71 2.06
CA GLU A 179 -3.22 9.72 1.92
C GLU A 179 -1.85 9.08 2.21
N PRO A 180 -0.75 9.58 1.63
CA PRO A 180 0.60 9.03 1.82
C PRO A 180 0.94 8.71 3.30
N HIS A 181 0.23 9.33 4.23
CA HIS A 181 0.32 9.28 5.68
C HIS A 181 -0.25 8.03 6.39
N GLY A 182 -1.08 7.20 5.76
CA GLY A 182 -1.87 6.18 6.50
C GLY A 182 -1.17 4.82 6.73
N LYS A 183 -0.77 4.14 5.65
CA LYS A 183 -0.34 2.72 5.69
C LYS A 183 1.01 2.52 6.40
N GLU A 184 1.99 3.36 6.10
CA GLU A 184 3.34 3.24 6.66
C GLU A 184 3.40 3.70 8.12
N ALA A 185 2.67 4.76 8.48
CA ALA A 185 2.54 5.20 9.86
C ALA A 185 1.88 4.11 10.73
N GLN A 186 0.82 3.47 10.22
CA GLN A 186 0.17 2.35 10.92
C GLN A 186 1.10 1.14 11.04
N ALA A 187 1.83 0.78 9.98
CA ALA A 187 2.81 -0.30 10.02
C ALA A 187 3.95 -0.01 11.01
N CYS A 188 4.42 1.23 11.07
CA CYS A 188 5.42 1.69 12.04
C CYS A 188 4.90 1.59 13.47
N ARG A 189 3.67 2.05 13.75
CA ARG A 189 3.00 1.91 15.06
C ARG A 189 2.92 0.46 15.52
N LEU A 190 2.45 -0.43 14.64
CA LEU A 190 2.28 -1.86 14.95
C LEU A 190 3.60 -2.57 15.23
N ARG A 191 4.68 -2.17 14.56
CA ARG A 191 6.04 -2.68 14.82
C ARG A 191 6.70 -2.03 16.05
N GLY A 192 5.97 -1.18 16.77
CA GLY A 192 6.48 -0.43 17.90
C GLY A 192 7.55 0.58 17.53
N GLY A 193 7.60 1.05 16.28
CA GLY A 193 8.57 2.03 15.78
C GLY A 193 8.30 3.46 16.28
N CYS A 194 8.97 4.45 15.67
CA CYS A 194 8.94 5.87 16.06
C CYS A 194 7.50 6.39 16.28
N CYS A 195 6.54 5.94 15.46
CA CYS A 195 5.15 6.41 15.43
C CYS A 195 4.29 5.90 16.61
N ARG A 196 4.81 4.96 17.41
CA ARG A 196 4.13 4.47 18.63
C ARG A 196 4.14 5.51 19.76
N PHE A 197 5.11 6.42 19.74
CA PHE A 197 5.23 7.51 20.70
C PHE A 197 4.84 8.80 19.96
N ALA A 198 3.83 9.50 20.45
CA ALA A 198 3.14 10.57 19.74
C ALA A 198 4.02 11.79 19.39
N ASP A 199 5.29 11.81 19.81
CA ASP A 199 6.12 13.03 19.89
C ASP A 199 7.32 13.07 18.92
N CYS A 200 7.40 12.16 17.94
CA CYS A 200 8.53 12.20 16.98
C CYS A 200 8.35 13.19 15.83
N ASP A 201 7.16 13.79 15.67
CA ASP A 201 6.74 14.74 14.62
C ASP A 201 7.00 14.30 13.15
N CYS A 202 7.53 13.08 12.96
CA CYS A 202 7.88 12.50 11.64
C CYS A 202 6.65 12.19 10.77
N CYS A 203 5.45 12.17 11.36
CA CYS A 203 4.19 12.01 10.65
C CYS A 203 3.56 13.35 10.24
N GLY A 204 3.81 14.43 10.98
CA GLY A 204 3.40 15.79 10.63
C GLY A 204 4.33 16.43 9.61
N ASN A 205 5.61 16.04 9.63
CA ASN A 205 6.66 16.51 8.72
C ASN A 205 7.32 15.31 8.01
N PRO A 206 6.68 14.71 6.98
CA PRO A 206 7.29 13.64 6.19
C PRO A 206 8.60 14.14 5.60
N ARG A 207 9.67 13.34 5.73
CA ARG A 207 10.98 13.70 5.18
C ARG A 207 10.89 13.72 3.67
N ALA A 208 11.00 14.92 3.12
CA ALA A 208 10.90 15.12 1.70
C ALA A 208 12.25 14.91 1.01
N TRP A 209 12.21 14.39 -0.21
CA TRP A 209 13.37 14.40 -1.09
C TRP A 209 13.85 15.87 -1.29
N LYS A 210 15.09 16.17 -0.90
CA LYS A 210 15.69 17.51 -1.04
C LYS A 210 16.43 17.73 -2.38
N GLY A 211 16.49 16.75 -3.27
CA GLY A 211 17.16 16.90 -4.57
C GLY A 211 16.28 17.59 -5.61
N GLY A 212 16.88 18.10 -6.69
CA GLY A 212 16.14 18.68 -7.80
C GLY A 212 15.15 17.68 -8.39
N VAL A 213 13.86 18.03 -8.38
CA VAL A 213 12.78 17.23 -8.96
C VAL A 213 12.83 17.44 -10.48
N SER A 214 13.26 16.44 -11.25
CA SER A 214 13.04 16.48 -12.71
C SER A 214 11.59 16.07 -13.01
N LYS A 215 11.06 16.45 -14.18
CA LYS A 215 9.71 16.03 -14.62
C LYS A 215 9.51 14.50 -14.67
N ASP A 216 10.60 13.74 -14.68
CA ASP A 216 10.60 12.28 -14.76
C ASP A 216 10.64 11.61 -13.38
N TRP A 217 10.71 12.40 -12.30
CA TRP A 217 10.66 11.91 -10.93
C TRP A 217 9.22 11.73 -10.46
N PRO A 218 8.83 10.55 -9.96
CA PRO A 218 7.45 10.33 -9.54
C PRO A 218 7.20 10.96 -8.17
N GLU A 219 6.10 11.68 -8.03
CA GLU A 219 5.67 12.31 -6.77
C GLU A 219 5.61 11.34 -5.58
N ILE A 220 5.40 10.04 -5.83
CA ILE A 220 5.35 8.99 -4.79
C ILE A 220 6.68 8.83 -4.04
N TYR A 221 7.80 9.29 -4.60
CA TYR A 221 9.12 9.28 -3.96
C TYR A 221 9.44 10.58 -3.21
N MET A 222 8.53 11.55 -3.23
CA MET A 222 8.77 12.83 -2.57
C MET A 222 8.60 12.76 -1.06
N TYR A 223 7.93 11.74 -0.53
CA TYR A 223 7.64 11.61 0.90
C TYR A 223 7.83 10.17 1.34
N ALA A 224 8.67 9.93 2.35
CA ALA A 224 8.87 8.60 2.93
C ALA A 224 8.65 8.61 4.45
N HIS A 225 7.75 7.76 4.96
CA HIS A 225 7.46 7.64 6.40
C HIS A 225 8.38 6.63 7.10
N CYS A 226 8.62 6.82 8.42
CA CYS A 226 9.60 6.05 9.21
C CYS A 226 9.79 4.59 8.78
N THR A 227 10.89 4.29 8.08
CA THR A 227 11.39 2.92 7.87
C THR A 227 12.50 2.63 8.89
N ARG A 228 13.16 1.46 8.82
CA ARG A 228 14.38 1.19 9.59
C ARG A 228 15.51 2.18 9.27
N GLU A 229 15.48 2.76 8.08
CA GLU A 229 16.46 3.76 7.63
C GLU A 229 16.17 5.19 8.13
N CYS A 230 15.11 5.41 8.91
CA CYS A 230 14.87 6.73 9.50
C CYS A 230 15.80 6.99 10.70
N SER A 231 16.21 8.25 10.90
CA SER A 231 17.10 8.66 12.01
C SER A 231 16.55 8.28 13.39
N CYS A 232 15.24 8.35 13.59
CA CYS A 232 14.58 7.99 14.85
C CYS A 232 14.66 6.48 15.16
N CYS A 233 14.47 5.59 14.17
CA CYS A 233 14.56 4.15 14.35
C CYS A 233 16.00 3.70 14.66
N GLN A 234 16.99 4.22 13.92
CA GLN A 234 18.40 3.87 14.19
C GLN A 234 18.92 4.44 15.52
N ARG A 235 18.50 5.64 15.94
CA ARG A 235 18.84 6.15 17.28
C ARG A 235 18.32 5.22 18.36
N ARG A 236 17.10 4.71 18.20
CA ARG A 236 16.53 3.76 19.15
C ARG A 236 17.18 2.39 19.10
N GLU A 237 17.53 1.87 17.92
CA GLU A 237 18.32 0.64 17.82
C GLU A 237 19.67 0.81 18.54
N ARG A 238 20.34 1.96 18.39
CA ARG A 238 21.55 2.29 19.17
C ARG A 238 21.30 2.34 20.68
N CYS A 239 20.21 2.97 21.13
CA CYS A 239 19.86 3.02 22.55
C CYS A 239 19.45 1.66 23.14
N LEU A 240 18.81 0.78 22.35
CA LEU A 240 18.34 -0.53 22.81
C LEU A 240 19.41 -1.63 22.72
N PHE A 241 20.36 -1.50 21.79
CA PHE A 241 21.40 -2.49 21.53
C PHE A 241 22.83 -2.03 21.93
N GLY A 242 22.94 -0.96 22.73
CA GLY A 242 24.18 -0.62 23.43
C GLY A 242 25.28 -0.03 22.54
N GLY A 243 24.93 0.97 21.72
CA GLY A 243 25.93 1.86 21.13
C GLY A 243 26.26 2.99 22.10
N ASP A 244 27.24 2.76 22.98
CA ASP A 244 27.87 3.84 23.75
C ASP A 244 28.62 4.76 22.79
N ASP A 245 28.02 5.89 22.44
CA ASP A 245 28.76 7.07 21.99
C ASP A 245 28.21 8.28 22.74
N ASN A 246 29.01 8.73 23.71
CA ASN A 246 28.87 10.00 24.41
C ASN A 246 28.68 11.15 23.40
N GLY A 247 27.62 11.94 23.56
CA GLY A 247 27.51 13.21 22.83
C GLY A 247 26.12 13.79 22.69
N SER A 248 25.60 14.33 23.80
CA SER A 248 24.72 15.52 23.89
C SER A 248 23.30 15.51 23.29
N ASP A 249 22.39 16.02 24.13
CA ASP A 249 21.04 16.53 23.89
C ASP A 249 19.89 15.54 23.68
N LEU A 250 19.58 14.79 24.75
CA LEU A 250 18.19 14.63 25.17
C LEU A 250 17.96 15.44 26.45
N SER A 251 17.77 16.75 26.25
CA SER A 251 17.24 17.62 27.28
C SER A 251 15.83 17.15 27.63
N ARG A 252 15.73 16.55 28.82
CA ARG A 252 14.54 16.46 29.69
C ARG A 252 13.35 17.31 29.23
N LYS A 253 12.28 16.65 28.79
CA LYS A 253 10.90 17.01 29.14
C LYS A 253 10.11 15.74 29.43
N GLY A 254 10.49 15.09 30.53
CA GLY A 254 9.56 14.25 31.29
C GLY A 254 8.98 15.16 32.37
N GLU A 255 7.97 15.95 32.03
CA GLU A 255 7.07 16.47 33.06
C GLU A 255 6.09 15.36 33.40
N LEU A 256 6.10 15.02 34.69
CA LEU A 256 5.19 14.09 35.32
C LEU A 256 3.75 14.47 34.98
N ILE A 257 3.01 13.49 34.47
CA ILE A 257 1.59 13.39 34.80
C ILE A 257 1.49 12.18 35.73
N GLU A 258 1.69 12.47 37.01
CA GLU A 258 0.96 11.74 38.04
C GLU A 258 -0.52 12.02 37.79
N SER A 259 -1.32 10.96 37.62
CA SER A 259 -2.74 11.04 37.89
C SER A 259 -3.15 9.82 38.72
N PRO A 260 -3.99 10.01 39.75
CA PRO A 260 -4.67 8.92 40.43
C PRO A 260 -5.63 8.16 39.50
#